data_AF-A0A8P4G7T8-F1
#
_entry.id   AF-A0A8P4G7T8-F1
#
_cell.length_a   1.000
_cell.length_b   1.000
_cell.length_c   1.000
_cell.angle_alpha   90.00
_cell.angle_beta   90.00
_cell.angle_gamma   90.00
#
_symmetry.space_group_name_H-M   'P 1'
#
loop_
_entity.id
_entity.type
_entity.pdbx_description
1 polymer ?
#
loop_
_entity_poly.entity_id
_entity_poly.type
_entity_poly.pdbx_seq_one_letter_code
_entity_poly.pdbx_strand_id
1 'polypeptide(L)'
;MLQLAKDLMHPSLAMERIRHKKKRLVQSPNSYFMDVKCTGCYRITTIFSHSQTVVPCAGCSLVLCQPRGGKCRLTEVPLAKKSGVNETKPRKKSKQYNFSYT
;
A
#
# COMPACT_ATOMS: atom_id res chain seq x y z
N MET A 1 -27.47 6.35 31.60
CA MET A 1 -27.60 5.56 30.36
C MET A 1 -26.42 4.59 30.31
N LEU A 2 -26.64 3.34 30.73
CA LEU A 2 -25.58 2.33 30.86
C LEU A 2 -25.08 1.97 29.46
N GLN A 3 -23.80 2.23 29.21
CA GLN A 3 -23.14 1.74 28.02
C GLN A 3 -23.09 0.22 28.12
N LEU A 4 -23.87 -0.45 27.26
CA LEU A 4 -23.83 -1.90 27.09
C LEU A 4 -22.35 -2.33 26.98
N ALA A 5 -21.98 -3.41 27.66
CA ALA A 5 -20.61 -3.90 27.72
C ALA A 5 -19.98 -3.96 26.32
N LYS A 6 -18.76 -3.43 26.16
CA LYS A 6 -18.03 -3.45 24.89
C LYS A 6 -17.68 -4.91 24.56
N ASP A 7 -18.17 -5.40 23.42
CA ASP A 7 -17.74 -6.69 22.88
C ASP A 7 -16.25 -6.62 22.52
N LEU A 8 -15.44 -7.40 23.24
CA LEU A 8 -13.99 -7.47 23.05
C LEU A 8 -13.60 -8.48 21.96
N MET A 9 -14.45 -9.47 21.69
CA MET A 9 -14.16 -10.57 20.78
C MET A 9 -14.46 -10.19 19.33
N HIS A 10 -15.50 -9.36 19.10
CA HIS A 10 -15.91 -8.95 17.75
C HIS A 10 -15.96 -7.42 17.61
N PRO A 11 -14.79 -6.74 17.71
CA PRO A 11 -14.73 -5.30 17.52
C PRO A 11 -15.12 -4.92 16.08
N SER A 12 -15.76 -3.77 15.91
CA SER A 12 -16.09 -3.28 14.57
C SER A 12 -14.83 -2.87 13.79
N LEU A 13 -14.85 -3.05 12.46
CA LEU A 13 -13.75 -2.69 11.57
C LEU A 13 -13.34 -1.21 11.67
N ALA A 14 -14.31 -0.33 11.91
CA ALA A 14 -14.05 1.09 12.11
C ALA A 14 -13.21 1.35 13.36
N MET A 15 -13.55 0.70 14.49
CA MET A 15 -12.78 0.81 15.73
C MET A 15 -11.39 0.22 15.57
N GLU A 16 -11.26 -0.89 14.84
CA GLU A 16 -9.97 -1.56 14.65
C GLU A 16 -8.98 -0.76 13.79
N ARG A 17 -9.46 0.02 12.83
CA ARG A 17 -8.63 0.91 11.98
C ARG A 17 -8.02 2.08 12.75
N ILE A 18 -8.74 2.61 13.75
CA ILE A 18 -8.29 3.73 14.59
C ILE A 18 -7.23 3.24 15.59
N ARG A 19 -7.31 1.98 16.02
CA ARG A 19 -6.32 1.39 16.94
C ARG A 19 -4.93 1.36 16.32
N HIS A 20 -3.93 1.64 17.16
CA HIS A 20 -2.53 1.44 16.82
C HIS A 20 -2.27 -0.02 16.41
N LYS A 21 -1.40 -0.24 15.42
CA LYS A 21 -1.11 -1.56 14.81
C LYS A 21 -0.80 -2.69 15.81
N LYS A 22 -0.18 -2.39 16.96
CA LYS A 22 0.13 -3.36 18.03
C LYS A 22 -1.03 -3.63 19.01
N LYS A 23 -2.05 -2.75 19.04
CA LYS A 23 -3.20 -2.79 19.98
C LYS A 23 -4.50 -3.27 19.30
N ARG A 24 -4.42 -3.76 18.06
CA ARG A 24 -5.54 -4.42 17.38
C ARG A 24 -5.78 -5.80 18.00
N LEU A 25 -6.95 -6.40 17.72
CA LEU A 25 -7.24 -7.76 18.20
C LEU A 25 -6.19 -8.73 17.66
N VAL A 26 -5.88 -8.60 16.37
CA VAL A 26 -4.75 -9.26 15.71
C VAL A 26 -3.82 -8.20 15.13
N GLN A 27 -2.53 -8.33 15.40
CA GLN A 27 -1.54 -7.37 14.95
C GLN A 27 -1.35 -7.46 13.42
N SER A 28 -1.43 -6.32 12.74
CA SER A 28 -1.23 -6.22 11.30
C SER A 28 -0.45 -4.95 10.93
N PRO A 29 0.47 -5.01 9.96
CA PRO A 29 1.23 -3.84 9.53
C PRO A 29 0.33 -2.82 8.81
N ASN A 30 0.69 -1.53 8.90
CA ASN A 30 0.04 -0.45 8.13
C ASN A 30 0.71 -0.20 6.77
N SER A 31 1.82 -0.89 6.50
CA SER A 31 2.58 -0.77 5.26
C SER A 31 2.03 -1.71 4.19
N TYR A 32 2.23 -1.32 2.94
CA TYR A 32 1.80 -2.06 1.76
C TYR A 32 2.83 -1.93 0.63
N PHE A 33 2.71 -2.80 -0.36
CA PHE A 33 3.39 -2.67 -1.65
C PHE A 33 2.46 -1.98 -2.66
N MET A 34 3.03 -1.18 -3.54
CA MET A 34 2.30 -0.46 -4.59
C MET A 34 3.01 -0.61 -5.92
N ASP A 35 2.22 -0.64 -6.99
CA ASP A 35 2.72 -0.73 -8.35
C ASP A 35 2.78 0.69 -8.91
N VAL A 36 3.99 1.13 -9.24
CA VAL A 36 4.27 2.48 -9.72
C VAL A 36 4.72 2.39 -11.17
N LYS A 37 3.95 3.03 -12.05
CA LYS A 37 4.27 3.10 -13.49
C LYS A 37 5.16 4.30 -13.75
N CYS A 38 6.36 4.06 -14.28
CA CYS A 38 7.25 5.15 -14.67
C CYS A 38 6.79 5.82 -15.97
N THR A 39 6.99 7.13 -16.10
CA THR A 39 6.62 7.89 -17.30
C THR A 39 7.62 7.78 -18.45
N GLY A 40 8.89 7.52 -18.18
CA GLY A 40 9.90 7.35 -19.23
C GLY A 40 9.92 5.93 -19.81
N CYS A 41 10.03 4.92 -18.93
CA CYS A 41 10.22 3.52 -19.32
C CYS A 41 8.89 2.74 -19.47
N TYR A 42 7.74 3.30 -19.07
CA TYR A 42 6.41 2.66 -18.92
C TYR A 42 6.36 1.32 -18.17
N ARG A 43 7.49 0.85 -17.64
CA ARG A 43 7.58 -0.33 -16.78
C ARG A 43 6.90 -0.06 -15.45
N ILE A 44 6.27 -1.12 -14.96
CA ILE A 44 5.66 -1.17 -13.64
C ILE A 44 6.71 -1.70 -12.68
N THR A 45 6.93 -0.98 -11.59
CA THR A 45 7.82 -1.40 -10.51
C THR A 45 7.03 -1.52 -9.22
N THR A 46 7.25 -2.60 -8.47
CA THR A 46 6.63 -2.79 -7.16
C THR A 46 7.48 -2.10 -6.10
N ILE A 47 6.93 -1.08 -5.44
CA ILE A 47 7.62 -0.26 -4.43
C ILE A 47 6.99 -0.48 -3.05
N PHE A 48 7.81 -0.52 -2.01
CA PHE A 48 7.33 -0.55 -0.63
C PHE A 48 6.93 0.85 -0.14
N SER A 49 5.75 0.97 0.47
CA SER A 49 5.19 2.25 0.92
C SER A 49 6.03 3.05 1.92
N HIS A 50 6.92 2.40 2.68
CA HIS A 50 7.82 3.04 3.65
C HIS A 50 9.28 2.74 3.28
N SER A 51 9.61 2.79 1.98
CA SER A 51 10.99 2.58 1.52
C SER A 51 11.96 3.54 2.21
N GLN A 52 13.06 3.00 2.74
CA GLN A 52 14.14 3.76 3.37
C GLN A 52 15.19 4.22 2.35
N THR A 53 15.26 3.56 1.20
CA THR A 53 16.18 3.89 0.11
C THR A 53 15.46 4.59 -1.03
N VAL A 54 16.22 5.36 -1.81
CA VAL A 54 15.76 5.92 -3.08
C VAL A 54 15.56 4.76 -4.07
N VAL A 55 14.40 4.72 -4.74
CA VAL A 55 14.05 3.63 -5.67
C VAL A 55 14.08 4.13 -7.12
N PRO A 56 15.07 3.73 -7.94
CA PRO A 56 15.12 4.06 -9.36
C PRO A 56 14.33 3.08 -10.26
N CYS A 57 13.81 3.51 -11.43
CA CYS A 57 13.32 2.59 -12.49
C CYS A 57 14.50 1.76 -13.01
N ALA A 58 14.34 0.44 -13.11
CA ALA A 58 15.35 -0.46 -13.69
C ALA A 58 15.62 -0.24 -15.20
N GLY A 59 14.84 0.59 -15.88
CA GLY A 59 14.97 0.87 -17.32
C GLY A 59 15.58 2.24 -17.62
N CYS A 60 15.06 3.31 -17.01
CA CYS A 60 15.48 4.69 -17.31
C CYS A 60 16.22 5.37 -16.13
N SER A 61 16.49 4.65 -15.04
CA SER A 61 17.17 5.16 -13.83
C SER A 61 16.49 6.37 -13.16
N LEU A 62 15.29 6.74 -13.59
CA LEU A 62 14.51 7.82 -12.98
C LEU A 62 14.13 7.45 -11.56
N VAL A 63 14.29 8.39 -10.64
CA VAL A 63 13.86 8.24 -9.24
C VAL A 63 12.33 8.20 -9.17
N LEU A 64 11.78 7.09 -8.67
CA LEU A 64 10.34 6.87 -8.53
C LEU A 64 9.83 7.30 -7.16
N CYS A 65 10.64 7.09 -6.11
CA CYS A 65 10.31 7.57 -4.78
C CYS A 65 11.55 8.00 -3.97
N GLN A 66 11.35 8.98 -3.10
CA GLN A 66 12.31 9.45 -2.11
C GLN A 66 11.91 8.99 -0.70
N PRO A 67 12.88 8.55 0.13
CA PRO A 67 12.60 8.14 1.50
C PRO A 67 12.19 9.33 2.37
N ARG A 68 11.37 9.05 3.38
CA ARG A 68 10.96 9.98 4.44
C ARG A 68 10.87 9.21 5.76
N GLY A 69 10.66 9.90 6.88
CA GLY A 69 10.41 9.26 8.18
C GLY A 69 9.13 8.42 8.26
N GLY A 70 8.27 8.49 7.25
CA GLY A 70 7.02 7.74 7.16
C GLY A 70 6.83 7.11 5.77
N LYS A 71 5.69 7.39 5.14
CA LYS A 71 5.46 6.95 3.75
C LYS A 71 6.44 7.67 2.82
N CYS A 72 7.01 6.92 1.88
CA CYS A 72 7.90 7.48 0.86
C CYS A 72 7.17 8.53 0.02
N ARG A 73 7.88 9.58 -0.39
CA ARG A 73 7.35 10.56 -1.34
C ARG A 73 7.51 9.99 -2.74
N LEU A 74 6.41 9.74 -3.44
CA LEU A 74 6.47 9.45 -4.88
C LEU A 74 6.85 10.74 -5.61
N THR A 75 7.67 10.64 -6.65
CA THR A 75 7.86 11.74 -7.60
C THR A 75 6.48 12.09 -8.18
N GLU A 76 6.23 13.32 -8.59
CA GLU A 76 4.88 13.78 -8.99
C GLU A 76 4.34 13.22 -10.32
N VAL A 77 5.14 12.38 -10.99
CA VAL A 77 4.88 11.92 -12.37
C VAL A 77 4.33 10.49 -12.53
N PRO A 78 4.53 9.50 -11.64
CA PRO A 78 4.11 8.13 -11.88
C PRO A 78 2.71 7.81 -11.34
N LEU A 79 1.90 7.13 -12.16
CA LEU A 79 0.61 6.56 -11.78
C LEU A 79 0.85 5.40 -10.80
N ALA A 80 0.44 5.57 -9.54
CA ALA A 80 0.57 4.56 -8.50
C ALA A 80 -0.77 3.89 -8.18
N LYS A 81 -0.81 2.55 -8.22
CA LYS A 81 -1.94 1.74 -7.74
C LYS A 81 -1.50 0.93 -6.53
N LYS A 82 -2.32 0.86 -5.48
CA LYS A 82 -2.05 -0.08 -4.37
C LYS A 82 -2.07 -1.50 -4.95
N SER A 83 -0.98 -2.25 -4.79
CA SER A 83 -0.98 -3.65 -5.21
C SER A 83 -2.07 -4.34 -4.39
N GLY A 84 -3.02 -4.98 -5.05
CA GLY A 84 -4.22 -5.50 -4.40
C GLY A 84 -3.87 -6.56 -3.35
N VAL A 85 -3.81 -6.15 -2.09
CA VAL A 85 -3.83 -7.03 -0.92
C VAL A 85 -5.10 -6.68 -0.16
N ASN A 86 -6.26 -7.10 -0.68
CA ASN A 86 -7.39 -7.37 0.21
C ASN A 86 -7.08 -8.71 0.86
N GLU A 87 -7.26 -8.76 2.18
CA GLU A 87 -7.19 -9.94 3.03
C GLU A 87 -7.75 -11.17 2.29
N THR A 88 -7.01 -12.30 2.33
CA THR A 88 -7.42 -13.66 1.88
C THR A 88 -7.31 -14.12 0.41
N LYS A 89 -6.29 -13.75 -0.39
CA LYS A 89 -5.94 -14.62 -1.56
C LYS A 89 -4.48 -14.52 -2.03
N PRO A 90 -3.81 -15.66 -2.30
CA PRO A 90 -2.43 -15.69 -2.78
C PRO A 90 -2.31 -15.10 -4.20
N ARG A 91 -1.17 -14.46 -4.49
CA ARG A 91 -0.81 -13.88 -5.79
C ARG A 91 -0.92 -14.91 -6.92
N LYS A 92 -2.07 -14.96 -7.60
CA LYS A 92 -2.13 -15.56 -8.94
C LYS A 92 -1.43 -14.60 -9.90
N LYS A 93 -0.36 -15.10 -10.53
CA LYS A 93 0.37 -14.47 -11.64
C LYS A 93 -0.64 -13.97 -12.69
N SER A 94 -0.28 -12.85 -13.35
CA SER A 94 -1.00 -12.20 -14.44
C SER A 94 -2.45 -11.79 -14.15
N LYS A 95 -2.65 -10.64 -13.51
CA LYS A 95 -3.81 -9.80 -13.87
C LYS A 95 -3.34 -8.85 -14.96
N GLN A 96 -3.72 -9.18 -16.19
CA GLN A 96 -3.71 -8.30 -17.35
C GLN A 96 -4.57 -7.08 -16.97
N TYR A 97 -3.94 -5.98 -16.56
CA TYR A 97 -4.67 -4.77 -16.22
C TYR A 97 -5.11 -4.10 -17.51
N ASN A 98 -6.39 -4.27 -17.85
CA ASN A 98 -7.08 -3.42 -18.82
C ASN A 98 -7.05 -1.98 -18.30
N PHE A 99 -6.26 -1.14 -18.96
CA PHE A 99 -6.26 0.30 -18.76
C PHE A 99 -7.28 0.84 -19.78
N SER A 100 -8.50 1.13 -19.32
CA SER A 100 -9.49 1.82 -20.15
C SER A 100 -9.02 3.26 -20.34
N TYR A 101 -8.64 3.59 -21.56
CA TYR A 101 -8.45 4.97 -22.01
C TYR A 101 -9.83 5.56 -22.31
N THR A 102 -10.11 6.74 -21.77
CA THR A 102 -10.95 7.76 -22.39
C THR A 102 -10.23 9.07 -22.22
#